data_AF-A0A699S184-F1
#
_entry.id   AF-A0A699S184-F1
#
_cell.length_a   1.000
_cell.length_b   1.000
_cell.length_c   1.000
_cell.angle_alpha   90.00
_cell.angle_beta   90.00
_cell.angle_gamma   90.00
#
_symmetry.space_group_name_H-M   'P 1'
#
loop_
_entity.id
_entity.type
_entity.pdbx_description
1 polymer ?
#
loop_
_entity_poly.entity_id
_entity_poly.type
_entity_poly.pdbx_seq_one_letter_code
_entity_poly.pdbx_strand_id
1 'polypeptide(L)'
;MADKYCPRNEMKKIETEFWNFEVQGIDVARYNQHFQELALLCVRMCPEESDRVERYIGGLPNSIHGSVAASKPKTMQEATEMATRIMDKKIRTYAKRQAANKRKFEDTSQNN
;
A
#
# COMPACT_ATOMS: atom_id res chain seq x y z
N MET A 1 14.54 34.23 -4.01
CA MET A 1 13.90 32.89 -4.03
C MET A 1 14.49 32.11 -2.86
N ALA A 2 13.69 31.82 -1.83
CA ALA A 2 14.17 31.21 -0.60
C ALA A 2 14.30 29.70 -0.80
N ASP A 3 15.51 29.24 -1.09
CA ASP A 3 15.90 27.84 -0.91
C ASP A 3 15.91 27.59 0.61
N LYS A 4 14.75 27.23 1.15
CA LYS A 4 14.58 26.91 2.57
C LYS A 4 15.32 25.62 2.82
N TYR A 5 16.56 25.75 3.27
CA TYR A 5 17.43 24.66 3.68
C TYR A 5 16.66 23.75 4.66
N CYS A 6 16.21 22.59 4.19
CA CYS A 6 15.60 21.60 5.05
C CYS A 6 16.70 21.07 5.98
N PRO A 7 16.58 21.23 7.31
CA PRO A 7 17.62 20.79 8.24
C PRO A 7 17.89 19.30 8.04
N ARG A 8 19.17 18.91 7.94
CA ARG A 8 19.58 17.51 7.73
C ARG A 8 18.98 16.53 8.76
N ASN A 9 18.63 17.04 9.94
CA ASN A 9 17.96 16.27 10.99
C ASN A 9 16.48 15.99 10.69
N GLU A 10 15.77 16.91 10.02
CA GLU A 10 14.39 16.68 9.58
C GLU A 10 14.36 15.66 8.44
N MET A 11 15.31 15.73 7.50
CA MET A 11 15.48 14.69 6.48
C MET A 11 15.73 13.31 7.08
N LYS A 12 16.63 13.20 8.06
CA LYS A 12 16.87 11.93 8.78
C LYS A 12 15.65 11.43 9.54
N LYS A 13 14.84 12.33 10.08
CA LYS A 13 13.60 11.97 10.79
C LYS A 13 12.54 11.44 9.81
N ILE A 14 12.37 12.12 8.68
CA ILE A 14 11.50 11.69 7.57
C ILE A 14 12.00 10.35 7.01
N GLU A 15 13.31 10.16 6.86
CA GLU A 15 13.89 8.86 6.48
C GLU A 15 13.53 7.78 7.49
N THR A 16 13.70 8.05 8.79
CA THR A 16 13.44 7.05 9.83
C THR A 16 11.96 6.70 9.91
N GLU A 17 11.06 7.68 9.74
CA GLU A 17 9.62 7.43 9.63
C GLU A 17 9.26 6.64 8.37
N PHE A 18 9.87 6.96 7.22
CA PHE A 18 9.68 6.22 5.98
C PHE A 18 10.19 4.77 6.08
N TRP A 19 11.35 4.57 6.70
CA TRP A 19 11.95 3.24 6.90
C TRP A 19 11.21 2.38 7.92
N ASN A 20 10.55 2.99 8.91
CA ASN A 20 9.71 2.30 9.88
C ASN A 20 8.22 2.33 9.52
N PHE A 21 7.88 2.67 8.27
CA PHE A 21 6.49 2.83 7.86
C PHE A 21 5.84 1.45 7.64
N GLU A 22 5.19 0.94 8.69
CA GLU A 22 4.47 -0.33 8.68
C GLU A 22 2.97 -0.08 8.50
N VAL A 23 2.32 -0.79 7.56
CA VAL A 23 0.88 -0.66 7.32
C VAL A 23 0.11 -1.23 8.51
N GLN A 24 -0.41 -0.35 9.37
CA GLN A 24 -1.45 -0.72 10.33
C GLN A 24 -2.83 -0.66 9.64
N GLY A 25 -3.33 -1.83 9.21
CA GLY A 25 -4.74 -2.01 8.85
C GLY A 25 -5.02 -2.30 7.38
N ILE A 26 -6.21 -1.91 6.93
CA ILE A 26 -6.83 -2.31 5.65
C ILE A 26 -6.90 -1.14 4.64
N ASP A 27 -6.54 0.07 5.06
CA ASP A 27 -6.70 1.29 4.25
C ASP A 27 -5.43 1.61 3.47
N VAL A 28 -5.37 1.12 2.24
CA VAL A 28 -4.24 1.34 1.34
C VAL A 28 -4.34 2.63 0.53
N ALA A 29 -5.50 3.28 0.50
CA ALA A 29 -5.62 4.61 -0.10
C ALA A 29 -4.81 5.62 0.73
N ARG A 30 -4.95 5.58 2.05
CA ARG A 30 -4.19 6.42 2.98
C ARG A 30 -2.69 6.12 2.94
N TYR A 31 -2.33 4.84 2.80
CA TYR A 31 -0.93 4.42 2.60
C TYR A 31 -0.34 4.99 1.32
N ASN A 32 -1.03 4.85 0.18
CA ASN A 32 -0.54 5.34 -1.10
C ASN A 32 -0.37 6.86 -1.11
N GLN A 33 -1.29 7.61 -0.50
CA GLN A 33 -1.18 9.07 -0.38
C GLN A 33 0.04 9.48 0.47
N HIS A 34 0.25 8.85 1.62
CA HIS A 34 1.37 9.18 2.49
C HIS A 34 2.72 8.74 1.91
N PHE A 35 2.75 7.59 1.21
CA PHE A 35 3.92 7.15 0.46
C PHE A 35 4.27 8.12 -0.68
N GLN A 36 3.27 8.67 -1.39
CA GLN A 36 3.50 9.70 -2.41
C GLN A 36 4.08 10.99 -1.83
N GLU A 37 3.59 11.44 -0.67
CA GLU A 37 4.16 12.61 0.05
C GLU A 37 5.61 12.36 0.48
N LEU A 38 5.90 11.18 1.03
CA LEU A 38 7.25 10.82 1.45
C LEU A 38 8.20 10.58 0.27
N ALA A 39 7.72 10.00 -0.84
CA ALA A 39 8.50 9.81 -2.06
C ALA A 39 8.87 11.15 -2.72
N LEU A 40 8.01 12.16 -2.63
CA LEU A 40 8.28 13.53 -3.10
C LEU A 40 9.36 14.22 -2.24
N LEU A 41 9.35 13.99 -0.92
CA LEU A 41 10.38 14.47 0.01
C LEU A 41 11.72 13.70 -0.13
N CYS A 42 11.66 12.42 -0.52
CA CYS A 42 12.81 11.52 -0.66
C CYS A 42 13.37 11.43 -2.10
N VAL A 43 13.08 12.40 -2.98
CA VAL A 43 13.56 12.40 -4.38
C VAL A 43 15.09 12.26 -4.49
N ARG A 44 15.86 12.76 -3.50
CA ARG A 44 17.33 12.60 -3.43
C ARG A 44 17.80 11.24 -2.91
N MET A 45 16.95 10.46 -2.23
CA MET A 45 17.33 9.24 -1.52
C MET A 45 17.11 7.95 -2.32
N CYS A 46 16.31 8.01 -3.38
CA CYS A 46 16.09 6.91 -4.32
C CYS A 46 16.26 7.46 -5.74
N PRO A 47 17.51 7.59 -6.21
CA PRO A 47 17.81 8.14 -7.54
C PRO A 47 17.34 7.18 -8.64
N GLU A 48 17.34 5.87 -8.38
CA GLU A 48 16.88 4.86 -9.32
C GLU A 48 15.43 4.42 -9.03
N GLU A 49 14.72 4.08 -10.11
CA GLU A 49 13.32 3.65 -10.03
C GLU A 49 13.18 2.29 -9.34
N SER A 50 14.15 1.39 -9.52
CA SER A 50 14.24 0.10 -8.83
C SER A 50 14.24 0.25 -7.32
N ASP A 51 15.02 1.19 -6.77
CA ASP A 51 15.12 1.42 -5.33
C ASP A 51 13.77 1.85 -4.74
N ARG A 52 13.02 2.66 -5.48
CA ARG A 52 11.68 3.10 -5.09
C ARG A 52 10.71 1.93 -5.07
N VAL A 53 10.78 1.08 -6.09
CA VAL A 53 9.93 -0.10 -6.22
C VAL A 53 10.22 -1.13 -5.13
N GLU A 54 11.48 -1.43 -4.84
CA GLU A 54 11.87 -2.34 -3.77
C GLU A 54 11.43 -1.83 -2.40
N ARG A 55 11.61 -0.53 -2.12
CA ARG A 55 11.09 0.10 -0.89
C ARG A 55 9.58 0.03 -0.78
N TYR A 56 8.87 0.31 -1.88
CA TYR A 56 7.41 0.21 -1.91
C TYR A 56 6.96 -1.21 -1.56
N ILE A 57 7.55 -2.22 -2.21
CA ILE A 57 7.26 -3.63 -1.93
C ILE A 57 7.54 -3.97 -0.46
N GLY A 58 8.69 -3.55 0.08
CA GLY A 58 9.08 -3.83 1.46
C GLY A 58 8.14 -3.23 2.52
N GLY A 59 7.46 -2.13 2.19
CA GLY A 59 6.44 -1.52 3.07
C GLY A 59 5.03 -2.10 2.94
N LEU A 60 4.80 -3.05 2.01
CA LEU A 60 3.46 -3.62 1.82
C LEU A 60 3.10 -4.62 2.94
N PRO A 61 1.82 -4.70 3.34
CA PRO A 61 1.39 -5.68 4.31
C PRO A 61 1.58 -7.11 3.75
N ASN A 62 1.97 -8.04 4.62
CA ASN A 62 2.24 -9.46 4.31
C ASN A 62 1.15 -10.12 3.44
N SER A 63 -0.09 -9.67 3.60
CA SER A 63 -1.23 -10.20 2.86
C SER A 63 -1.17 -9.97 1.34
N ILE A 64 -0.40 -8.98 0.86
CA ILE A 64 -0.22 -8.68 -0.57
C ILE A 64 1.25 -8.63 -0.99
N HIS A 65 2.18 -8.45 -0.05
CA HIS A 65 3.62 -8.38 -0.28
C HIS A 65 4.11 -9.47 -1.25
N GLY A 66 3.87 -10.74 -0.93
CA GLY A 66 4.35 -11.86 -1.75
C GLY A 66 3.83 -11.85 -3.18
N SER A 67 2.57 -11.44 -3.37
CA SER A 67 1.94 -11.38 -4.69
C SER A 67 2.49 -10.23 -5.55
N VAL A 68 2.76 -9.07 -4.95
CA VAL A 68 3.35 -7.93 -5.66
C VAL A 68 4.82 -8.21 -5.98
N ALA A 69 5.58 -8.72 -5.01
CA ALA A 69 7.00 -9.08 -5.20
C ALA A 69 7.19 -10.13 -6.32
N ALA A 70 6.33 -11.15 -6.37
CA ALA A 70 6.38 -12.18 -7.40
C ALA A 70 6.13 -11.64 -8.82
N SER A 71 5.42 -10.52 -8.92
CA SER A 71 5.08 -9.89 -10.20
C SER A 71 6.22 -9.03 -10.76
N LYS A 72 7.27 -8.77 -9.96
CA LYS A 72 8.49 -8.03 -10.35
C LYS A 72 8.18 -6.73 -11.10
N PRO A 73 7.44 -5.79 -10.48
CA PRO A 73 7.20 -4.49 -11.09
C PRO A 73 8.52 -3.82 -11.44
N LYS A 74 8.54 -3.16 -12.60
CA LYS A 74 9.69 -2.33 -13.04
C LYS A 74 9.49 -0.87 -12.66
N THR A 75 8.23 -0.47 -12.50
CA THR A 75 7.87 0.91 -12.21
C THR A 75 7.05 1.04 -10.93
N MET A 76 7.12 2.22 -10.31
CA MET A 76 6.30 2.55 -9.15
C MET A 76 4.80 2.48 -9.44
N GLN A 77 4.41 2.87 -10.66
CA GLN A 77 3.02 2.80 -11.09
C GLN A 77 2.54 1.34 -11.17
N GLU A 78 3.34 0.44 -11.78
CA GLU A 78 3.01 -0.98 -11.84
C GLU A 78 2.86 -1.59 -10.44
N ALA A 79 3.78 -1.27 -9.53
CA ALA A 79 3.71 -1.76 -8.15
C ALA A 79 2.42 -1.29 -7.45
N THR A 80 2.05 -0.02 -7.64
CA THR A 80 0.84 0.59 -7.06
C THR A 80 -0.45 -0.01 -7.65
N GLU A 81 -0.51 -0.17 -8.97
CA GLU A 81 -1.64 -0.78 -9.66
C GLU A 81 -1.84 -2.24 -9.22
N MET A 82 -0.76 -3.00 -9.09
CA MET A 82 -0.83 -4.38 -8.63
C MET A 82 -1.30 -4.50 -7.18
N ALA A 83 -0.76 -3.69 -6.28
CA ALA A 83 -1.19 -3.65 -4.88
C ALA A 83 -2.70 -3.34 -4.78
N THR A 84 -3.16 -2.31 -5.48
CA THR A 84 -4.56 -1.90 -5.51
C THR A 84 -5.46 -2.99 -6.09
N ARG A 85 -5.07 -3.57 -7.24
CA ARG A 85 -5.83 -4.64 -7.90
C ARG A 85 -6.00 -5.87 -7.01
N ILE A 86 -4.96 -6.26 -6.27
CA ILE A 86 -5.02 -7.40 -5.35
C ILE A 86 -5.97 -7.11 -4.19
N MET A 87 -5.95 -5.90 -3.64
CA MET A 87 -6.87 -5.51 -2.57
C MET A 87 -8.31 -5.47 -3.02
N ASP A 88 -8.59 -4.84 -4.16
CA ASP A 88 -9.94 -4.76 -4.70
C ASP A 88 -10.52 -6.16 -4.94
N LYS A 89 -9.69 -7.08 -5.43
CA LYS A 89 -10.08 -8.48 -5.59
C LYS A 89 -10.44 -9.13 -4.24
N LYS A 90 -9.68 -8.88 -3.18
CA LYS A 90 -9.99 -9.38 -1.83
C LYS A 90 -11.27 -8.78 -1.28
N ILE A 91 -11.47 -7.46 -1.39
CA ILE A 91 -12.69 -6.77 -0.95
C ILE A 91 -13.91 -7.34 -1.68
N ARG A 92 -13.84 -7.47 -3.01
CA ARG A 92 -14.92 -8.08 -3.81
C ARG A 92 -15.21 -9.53 -3.40
N THR A 93 -14.18 -10.30 -3.09
CA THR A 93 -14.34 -11.70 -2.63
C THR A 93 -15.02 -11.76 -1.27
N TYR A 94 -14.63 -10.88 -0.35
CA TYR A 94 -15.25 -10.78 0.97
C TYR A 94 -16.73 -10.37 0.89
N ALA A 95 -17.04 -9.34 0.09
CA ALA A 95 -18.41 -8.89 -0.14
C ALA A 95 -19.29 -10.00 -0.75
N LYS A 96 -18.77 -10.77 -1.72
CA LYS A 96 -19.48 -11.94 -2.28
C LYS A 96 -19.78 -13.00 -1.23
N ARG A 97 -18.82 -13.32 -0.36
CA ARG A 97 -19.02 -14.30 0.72
C ARG A 97 -20.05 -13.81 1.74
N GLN A 98 -20.00 -12.53 2.11
CA GLN A 98 -20.98 -11.94 3.01
C GLN A 98 -22.39 -11.96 2.43
N ALA A 99 -22.55 -11.62 1.14
CA ALA A 99 -23.84 -11.69 0.45
C ALA A 99 -24.38 -13.13 0.36
N ALA A 100 -23.50 -14.11 0.09
CA ALA A 100 -23.88 -15.52 0.09
C ALA A 100 -24.31 -16.02 1.48
N ASN A 101 -23.61 -15.59 2.54
CA ASN A 101 -23.96 -15.95 3.91
C ASN A 101 -25.28 -15.31 4.36
N LYS A 102 -25.58 -14.07 3.94
CA LYS A 102 -26.89 -13.44 4.20
C LYS A 102 -28.05 -14.23 3.59
N ARG A 103 -27.95 -14.61 2.31
CA ARG A 103 -29.00 -15.41 1.64
C ARG A 103 -29.25 -16.76 2.34
N LYS A 104 -28.18 -17.43 2.79
CA LYS A 104 -28.31 -18.68 3.55
C LYS A 104 -29.02 -18.49 4.90
N PHE A 105 -28.79 -17.37 5.57
CA PHE A 105 -29.45 -17.05 6.84
C PHE A 105 -30.95 -16.79 6.62
N GLU A 106 -31.30 -16.04 5.58
CA GLU A 106 -32.70 -15.77 5.19
C GLU A 106 -33.45 -17.08 4.85
N ASP A 107 -32.87 -17.95 4.01
CA ASP A 107 -33.47 -19.25 3.65
C ASP A 107 -33.71 -20.16 4.86
N THR A 108 -32.81 -20.14 5.85
CA THR A 108 -32.94 -20.98 7.06
C THR A 108 -34.01 -20.43 8.01
N SER A 109 -34.22 -19.12 8.05
CA SER A 109 -35.24 -18.47 8.89
C SER A 109 -36.67 -18.58 8.37
N GLN A 110 -36.84 -18.84 7.07
CA GLN A 110 -38.14 -18.88 6.40
C GLN A 110 -38.76 -20.29 6.33
N ASN A 111 -37.99 -21.32 6.70
CA ASN A 111 -38.40 -22.74 6.66
C ASN A 111 -38.61 -23.34 8.07
N ASN A 112 -38.86 -22.50 9.09
CA ASN A 112 -39.10 -22.93 10.46
C ASN A 112 -40.38 -22.29 11.02
#